data_AF-A0A9X2A790-F1
#
_entry.id   AF-A0A9X2A790-F1
#
_cell.length_a   1.000
_cell.length_b   1.000
_cell.length_c   1.000
_cell.angle_alpha   90.00
_cell.angle_beta   90.00
_cell.angle_gamma   90.00
#
_symmetry.space_group_name_H-M   'P 1'
#
loop_
_entity.id
_entity.type
_entity.pdbx_description
1 polymer ?
#
loop_
_entity_poly.entity_id
_entity_poly.type
_entity_poly.pdbx_seq_one_letter_code
_entity_poly.pdbx_strand_id
1 'polypeptide(L)'
;MEKPALEVQLKTLPNNPGVYQYFDKNGKILYVGKAKNLKKRVTSYFNKKHDSHRIGVMVRKIHEIRHIVVASETDALLLENNLIKKHQPRFNVMLKDDKTYPWICIKNERFPRVFPTRKLVKDGSEYYGPFTSFKTVNTLLELIKGLYKLRTCNYDLAEDKIRDGKYKVCLEYHLGNCEGPCEALQAEEDYNKNIEAIRQIVKGNFKDSLQRFRNQMKEHAEKMEFEDAQRIKNKIDVLENYQSKSTVVNPKINNVDVFSIVTDEGYGYVNFLQLSHGAIIRSHTIEMKKKLDESDRELLELAIIEIRQRFNSNSREIYVPFKVDAGEDLKVTIPKLGDKKKIVELSQRNAKYYRQERFKQMKIVDPDRHVNRVMAQMKEDLRLSEEPRHIECFDNSNIQGSNPVAACVVFKNGKPSKKDYRKFNIKTVEGPNDFASMEEVVFRRYRRLLNEGEELPQLIIVDGGKGQLSSGVKALETLGLRGKIAIIGIAKRLEEIFYPEDPIPLYLDKKSETLKIIQQLRNEAHRFGITFHRNKRSKTALNTELEAIAGIGEKTVVELLTHFRSLKRVKEASQKELAEVIGSSKAGIIYNHYHTG
;
A
#
# COMPACT_ATOMS: atom_id res chain seq x y z
N MET A 1 8.79 12.32 -18.52
CA MET A 1 8.64 10.84 -18.55
C MET A 1 7.38 10.48 -19.30
N GLU A 2 7.42 9.43 -20.10
CA GLU A 2 6.26 8.90 -20.83
C GLU A 2 5.17 8.44 -19.85
N LYS A 3 3.92 8.77 -20.17
CA LYS A 3 2.76 8.33 -19.38
C LYS A 3 2.61 6.82 -19.54
N PRO A 4 2.39 6.05 -18.45
CA PRO A 4 2.24 4.61 -18.54
C PRO A 4 1.03 4.27 -19.42
N ALA A 5 1.16 3.22 -20.24
CA ALA A 5 0.07 2.73 -21.07
C ALA A 5 -1.18 2.43 -20.21
N LEU A 6 -2.37 2.66 -20.78
CA LEU A 6 -3.64 2.54 -20.07
C LEU A 6 -3.83 1.15 -19.43
N GLU A 7 -3.38 0.09 -20.11
CA GLU A 7 -3.42 -1.29 -19.60
C GLU A 7 -2.61 -1.47 -18.32
N VAL A 8 -1.46 -0.80 -18.22
CA VAL A 8 -0.60 -0.84 -17.03
C VAL A 8 -1.30 -0.11 -15.89
N GLN A 9 -1.86 1.09 -16.13
CA GLN A 9 -2.63 1.84 -15.14
C GLN A 9 -3.76 0.99 -14.55
N LEU A 10 -4.53 0.28 -15.39
CA LEU A 10 -5.63 -0.59 -14.96
C LEU A 10 -5.20 -1.71 -14.01
N LYS A 11 -4.01 -2.28 -14.21
CA LYS A 11 -3.48 -3.36 -13.35
C LYS A 11 -3.05 -2.84 -11.98
N THR A 12 -2.63 -1.57 -11.89
CA THR A 12 -1.98 -1.00 -10.71
C THR A 12 -2.92 -0.24 -9.76
N LEU A 13 -4.15 0.07 -10.18
CA LEU A 13 -5.15 0.76 -9.36
C LEU A 13 -5.38 0.14 -7.96
N PRO A 14 -5.70 0.95 -6.94
CA PRO A 14 -5.94 0.47 -5.58
C PRO A 14 -7.31 -0.21 -5.41
N ASN A 15 -7.44 -1.04 -4.39
CA ASN A 15 -8.68 -1.73 -4.03
C ASN A 15 -9.57 -0.94 -3.04
N ASN A 16 -9.18 0.29 -2.72
CA ASN A 16 -9.82 1.13 -1.72
C ASN A 16 -11.00 1.94 -2.30
N PRO A 17 -11.87 2.49 -1.43
CA PRO A 17 -12.87 3.48 -1.82
C PRO A 17 -12.22 4.75 -2.35
N GLY A 18 -12.85 5.37 -3.34
CA GLY A 18 -12.27 6.52 -4.01
C GLY A 18 -13.11 7.11 -5.12
N VAL A 19 -12.63 8.24 -5.63
CA VAL A 19 -13.14 8.86 -6.86
C VAL A 19 -12.13 8.64 -7.97
N TYR A 20 -12.59 8.24 -9.15
CA TYR A 20 -11.78 8.12 -10.36
C TYR A 20 -12.20 9.19 -11.36
N GLN A 21 -11.23 9.62 -12.18
CA GLN A 21 -11.38 10.68 -13.16
C GLN A 21 -10.76 10.21 -14.48
N TYR A 22 -11.50 10.35 -15.57
CA TYR A 22 -11.03 10.04 -16.91
C TYR A 22 -10.68 11.31 -17.65
N PHE A 23 -9.51 11.32 -18.29
CA PHE A 23 -8.98 12.45 -19.04
C PHE A 23 -8.78 12.07 -20.51
N ASP A 24 -8.97 13.05 -21.40
CA ASP A 24 -8.62 12.91 -22.81
C ASP A 24 -7.13 13.19 -23.08
N LYS A 25 -6.73 13.07 -24.35
CA LYS A 25 -5.36 13.35 -24.81
C LYS A 25 -4.87 14.77 -24.51
N ASN A 26 -5.78 15.73 -24.37
CA ASN A 26 -5.48 17.14 -24.10
C ASN A 26 -5.50 17.44 -22.58
N GLY A 27 -5.70 16.43 -21.73
CA GLY A 27 -5.80 16.61 -20.28
C GLY A 27 -7.12 17.20 -19.80
N LYS A 28 -8.18 17.17 -20.61
CA LYS A 28 -9.52 17.61 -20.21
C LYS A 28 -10.27 16.46 -19.53
N ILE A 29 -10.95 16.76 -18.42
CA ILE A 29 -11.75 15.78 -17.68
C ILE A 29 -12.98 15.41 -18.53
N LEU A 30 -13.08 14.12 -18.87
CA LEU A 30 -14.19 13.52 -19.58
C LEU A 30 -15.30 13.08 -18.63
N TYR A 31 -14.91 12.46 -17.51
CA TYR A 31 -15.84 11.85 -16.56
C TYR A 31 -15.24 11.77 -15.16
N VAL A 32 -16.09 11.87 -14.13
CA VAL A 32 -15.77 11.66 -12.72
C VAL A 32 -16.76 10.65 -12.14
N GLY A 33 -16.28 9.67 -11.39
CA GLY A 33 -17.14 8.65 -10.77
C GLY A 33 -16.64 8.16 -9.40
N LYS A 34 -17.55 7.70 -8.53
CA LYS A 34 -17.22 7.06 -7.24
C LYS A 34 -17.11 5.54 -7.34
N ALA A 35 -16.32 4.94 -6.46
CA ALA A 35 -16.20 3.50 -6.31
C ALA A 35 -15.97 3.07 -4.86
N LYS A 36 -16.59 1.96 -4.43
CA LYS A 36 -16.19 1.25 -3.19
C LYS A 36 -14.83 0.57 -3.36
N ASN A 37 -14.53 0.12 -4.57
CA ASN A 37 -13.25 -0.47 -4.96
C ASN A 37 -12.87 0.10 -6.32
N LEU A 38 -11.86 0.98 -6.34
CA LEU A 38 -11.41 1.68 -7.54
C LEU A 38 -10.99 0.71 -8.66
N LYS A 39 -10.14 -0.27 -8.35
CA LYS A 39 -9.67 -1.26 -9.33
C LYS A 39 -10.83 -2.00 -10.01
N LYS A 40 -11.70 -2.66 -9.23
CA LYS A 40 -12.84 -3.41 -9.78
C LYS A 40 -13.76 -2.54 -10.64
N ARG A 41 -14.06 -1.33 -10.16
CA ARG A 41 -15.00 -0.42 -10.84
C ARG A 41 -14.43 0.13 -12.14
N VAL A 42 -13.17 0.55 -12.15
CA VAL A 42 -12.55 1.12 -13.35
C VAL A 42 -12.29 0.02 -14.38
N THR A 43 -11.78 -1.15 -13.98
CA THR A 43 -11.57 -2.29 -14.88
C THR A 43 -12.86 -2.75 -15.55
N SER A 44 -14.03 -2.63 -14.89
CA SER A 44 -15.30 -3.03 -15.52
C SER A 44 -15.70 -2.17 -16.72
N TYR A 45 -15.15 -0.96 -16.87
CA TYR A 45 -15.35 -0.14 -18.07
C TYR A 45 -14.57 -0.66 -19.29
N PHE A 46 -13.53 -1.47 -19.10
CA PHE A 46 -12.69 -1.93 -20.22
C PHE A 46 -12.97 -3.38 -20.62
N ASN A 47 -13.59 -4.17 -19.74
CA ASN A 47 -13.80 -5.61 -19.95
C ASN A 47 -15.22 -5.99 -20.43
N LYS A 48 -16.18 -5.05 -20.49
CA LYS A 48 -17.57 -5.34 -20.86
C LYS A 48 -17.95 -4.66 -22.18
N LYS A 49 -18.73 -5.35 -23.03
CA LYS A 49 -19.49 -4.67 -24.08
C LYS A 49 -20.47 -3.71 -23.40
N HIS A 50 -20.44 -2.45 -23.80
CA HIS A 50 -21.31 -1.42 -23.22
C HIS A 50 -22.63 -1.36 -23.97
N ASP A 51 -23.74 -1.47 -23.25
CA ASP A 51 -25.08 -1.31 -23.81
C ASP A 51 -25.37 0.13 -24.26
N SER A 52 -24.64 1.12 -23.68
CA SER A 52 -24.79 2.53 -24.03
C SER A 52 -23.69 3.02 -24.98
N HIS A 53 -24.09 3.50 -26.16
CA HIS A 53 -23.20 4.12 -27.14
C HIS A 53 -22.35 5.26 -26.55
N ARG A 54 -22.94 6.08 -25.65
CA ARG A 54 -22.25 7.17 -24.94
C ARG A 54 -21.06 6.68 -24.12
N ILE A 55 -21.24 5.58 -23.38
CA ILE A 55 -20.18 4.98 -22.55
C ILE A 55 -19.07 4.42 -23.47
N GLY A 56 -19.43 3.75 -24.56
CA GLY A 56 -18.45 3.28 -25.54
C GLY A 56 -17.60 4.41 -26.14
N VAL A 57 -18.21 5.54 -26.50
CA VAL A 57 -17.49 6.72 -27.00
C VAL A 57 -16.60 7.33 -25.92
N MET A 58 -17.06 7.38 -24.67
CA MET A 58 -16.27 7.87 -23.55
C MET A 58 -15.01 7.03 -23.36
N VAL A 59 -15.15 5.69 -23.28
CA VAL A 59 -14.06 4.76 -23.03
C VAL A 59 -12.99 4.84 -24.12
N ARG A 60 -13.39 4.98 -25.39
CA ARG A 60 -12.45 5.17 -26.52
C ARG A 60 -11.65 6.48 -26.45
N LYS A 61 -12.13 7.48 -25.71
CA LYS A 61 -11.44 8.78 -25.57
C LYS A 61 -10.57 8.87 -24.31
N ILE A 62 -10.59 7.86 -23.44
CA ILE A 62 -9.78 7.84 -22.22
C ILE A 62 -8.32 7.67 -22.61
N HIS A 63 -7.50 8.65 -22.24
CA HIS A 63 -6.05 8.61 -22.38
C HIS A 63 -5.35 8.45 -21.03
N GLU A 64 -5.93 8.99 -19.96
CA GLU A 64 -5.34 8.97 -18.63
C GLU A 64 -6.42 8.76 -17.55
N ILE A 65 -6.08 7.94 -16.55
CA ILE A 65 -6.94 7.67 -15.39
C ILE A 65 -6.25 8.25 -14.16
N ARG A 66 -6.94 9.14 -13.44
CA ARG A 66 -6.52 9.58 -12.10
C ARG A 66 -7.52 9.14 -11.06
N HIS A 67 -7.08 9.07 -9.81
CA HIS A 67 -7.97 8.72 -8.71
C HIS A 67 -7.55 9.40 -7.41
N ILE A 68 -8.50 9.50 -6.49
CA ILE A 68 -8.29 10.00 -5.12
C ILE A 68 -8.81 8.93 -4.18
N VAL A 69 -7.93 8.41 -3.32
CA VAL A 69 -8.28 7.39 -2.32
C VAL A 69 -8.81 8.08 -1.07
N VAL A 70 -9.98 7.63 -0.59
CA VAL A 70 -10.65 8.14 0.61
C VAL A 70 -10.90 7.01 1.63
N ALA A 71 -11.37 7.34 2.83
CA ALA A 71 -11.57 6.36 3.89
C ALA A 71 -12.88 5.56 3.72
N SER A 72 -13.95 6.23 3.29
CA SER A 72 -15.29 5.62 3.19
C SER A 72 -15.94 5.82 1.82
N GLU A 73 -17.00 5.04 1.53
CA GLU A 73 -17.83 5.25 0.34
C GLU A 73 -18.59 6.59 0.39
N THR A 74 -19.00 7.02 1.58
CA THR A 74 -19.68 8.31 1.78
C THR A 74 -18.76 9.47 1.41
N ASP A 75 -17.48 9.38 1.78
CA ASP A 75 -16.48 10.38 1.43
C ASP A 75 -16.29 10.44 -0.10
N ALA A 76 -16.30 9.26 -0.75
CA ALA A 76 -16.15 9.16 -2.20
C ALA A 76 -17.35 9.81 -2.92
N LEU A 77 -18.57 9.62 -2.40
CA LEU A 77 -19.78 10.26 -2.93
C LEU A 77 -19.71 11.79 -2.83
N LEU A 78 -19.30 12.31 -1.68
CA LEU A 78 -19.15 13.75 -1.47
C LEU A 78 -18.10 14.36 -2.40
N LEU A 79 -16.94 13.71 -2.47
CA LEU A 79 -15.83 14.16 -3.32
C LEU A 79 -16.19 14.13 -4.81
N GLU A 80 -16.88 13.08 -5.26
CA GLU A 80 -17.38 12.97 -6.65
C GLU A 80 -18.28 14.16 -6.98
N ASN A 81 -19.25 14.47 -6.12
CA ASN A 81 -20.19 15.56 -6.34
C ASN A 81 -19.46 16.91 -6.48
N ASN A 82 -18.51 17.18 -5.59
CA ASN A 82 -17.71 18.41 -5.62
C ASN A 82 -16.90 18.54 -6.92
N LEU A 83 -16.27 17.46 -7.36
CA LEU A 83 -15.48 17.43 -8.59
C LEU A 83 -16.36 17.56 -9.85
N ILE A 84 -17.54 16.93 -9.88
CA ILE A 84 -18.51 17.10 -10.98
C ILE A 84 -18.96 18.56 -11.06
N LYS A 85 -19.35 19.17 -9.93
CA LYS A 85 -19.78 20.57 -9.91
C LYS A 85 -18.70 21.52 -10.40
N LYS A 86 -17.45 21.30 -9.97
CA LYS A 86 -16.32 22.15 -10.31
C LYS A 86 -15.92 22.03 -11.78
N HIS A 87 -15.93 20.82 -12.33
CA HIS A 87 -15.36 20.54 -13.65
C HIS A 87 -16.38 20.36 -14.77
N GLN A 88 -17.66 20.13 -14.44
CA GLN A 88 -18.77 19.88 -15.37
C GLN A 88 -18.37 18.96 -16.55
N PRO A 89 -17.91 17.72 -16.28
CA PRO A 89 -17.33 16.87 -17.33
C PRO A 89 -18.37 16.46 -18.38
N ARG A 90 -17.97 16.47 -19.65
CA ARG A 90 -18.87 16.23 -20.80
C ARG A 90 -19.64 14.91 -20.72
N PHE A 91 -19.01 13.84 -20.23
CA PHE A 91 -19.61 12.51 -20.20
C PHE A 91 -20.29 12.18 -18.88
N ASN A 92 -20.16 12.99 -17.83
CA ASN A 92 -21.09 12.91 -16.71
C ASN A 92 -22.47 13.27 -17.25
N VAL A 93 -23.44 12.39 -17.05
CA VAL A 93 -24.83 12.76 -17.30
C VAL A 93 -25.10 13.86 -16.28
N MET A 94 -25.12 15.12 -16.73
CA MET A 94 -25.92 16.11 -16.02
C MET A 94 -27.30 15.48 -16.00
N LEU A 95 -27.72 15.01 -14.82
CA LEU A 95 -29.07 14.53 -14.63
C LEU A 95 -29.95 15.60 -15.27
N LYS A 96 -30.72 15.23 -16.31
CA LYS A 96 -31.73 16.13 -16.90
C LYS A 96 -32.74 16.61 -15.84
N ASP A 97 -32.68 16.00 -14.66
CA ASP A 97 -33.24 16.47 -13.42
C ASP A 97 -32.19 17.21 -12.57
N ASP A 98 -32.30 18.53 -12.52
CA ASP A 98 -31.94 19.34 -11.34
C ASP A 98 -32.72 18.94 -10.05
N LYS A 99 -33.34 17.75 -10.03
CA LYS A 99 -34.24 17.25 -8.99
C LYS A 99 -33.77 15.87 -8.52
N THR A 100 -32.87 15.80 -7.55
CA THR A 100 -32.85 14.63 -6.63
C THR A 100 -32.01 14.82 -5.37
N TYR A 101 -31.35 15.96 -5.20
CA TYR A 101 -30.73 16.26 -3.91
C TYR A 101 -31.70 17.05 -3.02
N PRO A 102 -31.89 16.65 -1.76
CA PRO A 102 -32.61 17.46 -0.80
C PRO A 102 -31.83 18.72 -0.45
N TRP A 103 -32.57 19.82 -0.37
CA TRP A 103 -32.15 21.13 0.10
C TRP A 103 -32.99 21.48 1.33
N ILE A 104 -32.46 22.34 2.18
CA ILE A 104 -33.24 23.06 3.18
C ILE A 104 -33.54 24.44 2.60
N CYS A 105 -34.82 24.77 2.44
CA CYS A 105 -35.27 26.08 2.00
C CYS A 105 -35.66 26.90 3.24
N ILE A 106 -35.12 28.12 3.34
CA ILE A 106 -35.64 29.18 4.20
C ILE A 106 -36.40 30.14 3.28
N LYS A 107 -37.73 30.12 3.39
CA LYS A 107 -38.62 30.88 2.50
C LYS A 107 -38.46 32.39 2.74
N ASN A 108 -38.39 33.17 1.66
CA ASN A 108 -38.43 34.63 1.75
C ASN A 108 -39.86 35.13 1.98
N GLU A 109 -40.29 35.18 3.24
CA GLU A 109 -41.61 35.62 3.67
C GLU A 109 -41.56 36.12 5.12
N ARG A 110 -42.56 36.92 5.54
CA ARG A 110 -42.72 37.36 6.93
C ARG A 110 -42.93 36.14 7.83
N PHE A 111 -42.13 36.02 8.89
CA PHE A 111 -41.91 34.78 9.67
C PHE A 111 -41.50 33.58 8.79
N PRO A 112 -40.24 33.52 8.29
CA PRO A 112 -39.78 32.49 7.36
C PRO A 112 -40.07 31.04 7.77
N ARG A 113 -40.59 30.22 6.84
CA ARG A 113 -40.64 28.75 6.99
C ARG A 113 -39.30 28.11 6.63
N VAL A 114 -38.97 27.03 7.36
CA VAL A 114 -37.79 26.19 7.11
C VAL A 114 -38.24 24.77 6.77
N PHE A 115 -38.02 24.31 5.54
CA PHE A 115 -38.54 23.01 5.08
C PHE A 115 -37.64 22.33 4.04
N PRO A 116 -37.73 20.99 3.89
CA PRO A 116 -36.95 20.27 2.90
C PRO A 116 -37.58 20.38 1.51
N THR A 117 -36.77 20.55 0.47
CA THR A 117 -37.25 20.60 -0.92
C THR A 117 -36.25 19.95 -1.87
N ARG A 118 -36.74 19.43 -3.00
CA ARG A 118 -35.92 19.01 -4.15
C ARG A 118 -35.94 20.04 -5.30
N LYS A 119 -36.76 21.08 -5.17
CA LYS A 119 -36.97 22.12 -6.19
C LYS A 119 -36.37 23.43 -5.69
N LEU A 120 -35.40 23.94 -6.45
CA LEU A 120 -34.92 25.31 -6.33
C LEU A 120 -35.87 26.22 -7.12
N VAL A 121 -36.45 27.23 -6.47
CA VAL A 121 -37.30 28.24 -7.11
C VAL A 121 -36.60 29.58 -6.99
N LYS A 122 -36.55 30.36 -8.07
CA LYS A 122 -35.95 31.71 -8.04
C LYS A 122 -36.97 32.74 -7.54
N ASP A 123 -37.35 32.63 -6.27
CA ASP A 123 -38.36 33.48 -5.62
C ASP A 123 -37.79 34.35 -4.49
N GLY A 124 -36.46 34.45 -4.41
CA GLY A 124 -35.75 35.16 -3.34
C GLY A 124 -35.51 34.34 -2.08
N SER A 125 -36.02 33.10 -2.00
CA SER A 125 -35.76 32.21 -0.86
C SER A 125 -34.32 31.73 -0.81
N GLU A 126 -33.85 31.43 0.39
CA GLU A 126 -32.50 30.94 0.62
C GLU A 126 -32.50 29.40 0.60
N TYR A 127 -31.63 28.80 -0.21
CA TYR A 127 -31.52 27.35 -0.34
C TYR A 127 -30.16 26.86 0.11
N TYR A 128 -30.17 25.91 1.04
CA TYR A 128 -28.99 25.36 1.66
C TYR A 128 -28.85 23.87 1.34
N GLY A 129 -27.66 23.45 0.91
CA GLY A 129 -27.39 22.09 0.45
C GLY A 129 -26.43 22.09 -0.76
N PRO A 130 -26.43 21.03 -1.58
CA PRO A 130 -27.25 19.83 -1.50
C PRO A 130 -26.77 18.85 -0.42
N PHE A 131 -27.71 18.16 0.24
CA PHE A 131 -27.41 17.14 1.24
C PHE A 131 -27.34 15.72 0.63
N THR A 132 -26.60 14.83 1.28
CA THR A 132 -26.34 13.45 0.81
C THR A 132 -27.57 12.54 0.80
N SER A 133 -28.52 12.80 1.71
CA SER A 133 -29.75 12.02 1.81
C SER A 133 -30.86 12.84 2.47
N PHE A 134 -32.12 12.46 2.21
CA PHE A 134 -33.26 13.04 2.94
C PHE A 134 -33.19 12.74 4.43
N LYS A 135 -32.57 11.61 4.81
CA LYS A 135 -32.35 11.25 6.21
C LYS A 135 -31.49 12.30 6.92
N THR A 136 -30.40 12.74 6.30
CA THR A 136 -29.53 13.80 6.83
C THR A 136 -30.27 15.13 6.98
N VAL A 137 -31.10 15.48 5.99
CA VAL A 137 -31.93 16.70 6.05
C VAL A 137 -32.97 16.61 7.14
N ASN A 138 -33.67 15.48 7.26
CA ASN A 138 -34.66 15.28 8.31
C ASN A 138 -34.01 15.34 9.69
N THR A 139 -32.86 14.70 9.90
CA THR A 139 -32.12 14.80 11.17
C THR A 139 -31.71 16.23 11.50
N LEU A 140 -31.28 17.01 10.50
CA LEU A 140 -30.92 18.42 10.71
C LEU A 140 -32.17 19.28 11.00
N LEU A 141 -33.30 19.01 10.34
CA LEU A 141 -34.57 19.69 10.62
C LEU A 141 -35.16 19.31 11.97
N GLU A 142 -35.04 18.05 12.40
CA GLU A 142 -35.42 17.58 13.73
C GLU A 142 -34.57 18.27 14.81
N LEU A 143 -33.25 18.39 14.59
CA LEU A 143 -32.36 19.18 15.43
C LEU A 143 -32.88 20.63 15.53
N ILE A 144 -33.13 21.29 14.39
CA ILE A 144 -33.59 22.68 14.35
C ILE A 144 -34.92 22.84 15.10
N LYS A 145 -35.89 21.94 14.88
CA LYS A 145 -37.20 21.95 15.56
C LYS A 145 -37.10 21.71 17.07
N GLY A 146 -36.14 20.90 17.52
CA GLY A 146 -35.88 20.71 18.95
C GLY A 146 -35.20 21.91 19.62
N LEU A 147 -34.44 22.71 18.84
CA LEU A 147 -33.71 23.87 19.35
C LEU A 147 -34.55 25.16 19.34
N TYR A 148 -35.34 25.37 18.30
CA TYR A 148 -36.10 26.60 18.05
C TYR A 148 -37.57 26.29 17.73
N LYS A 149 -38.47 27.08 18.32
CA LYS A 149 -39.91 27.00 18.04
C LYS A 149 -40.20 27.68 16.72
N LEU A 150 -40.45 26.88 15.68
CA LEU A 150 -40.68 27.36 14.32
C LEU A 150 -42.10 27.11 13.87
N ARG A 151 -42.63 28.01 13.04
CA ARG A 151 -43.92 27.77 12.41
C ARG A 151 -43.77 26.70 11.32
N THR A 152 -44.72 25.78 11.27
CA THR A 152 -44.86 24.78 10.19
C THR A 152 -46.10 25.03 9.33
N CYS A 153 -46.98 25.94 9.75
CA CYS A 153 -48.19 26.29 9.04
C CYS A 153 -47.89 27.00 7.71
N ASN A 154 -48.73 26.75 6.70
CA ASN A 154 -48.61 27.36 5.37
C ASN A 154 -49.38 28.69 5.24
N TYR A 155 -49.71 29.35 6.36
CA TYR A 155 -50.43 30.62 6.36
C TYR A 155 -49.56 31.77 5.86
N ASP A 156 -50.20 32.71 5.19
CA ASP A 156 -49.58 33.95 4.73
C ASP A 156 -49.69 35.00 5.84
N LEU A 157 -48.62 35.17 6.60
CA LEU A 157 -48.55 36.04 7.78
C LEU A 157 -48.15 37.48 7.46
N ALA A 158 -48.61 37.98 6.30
CA ALA A 158 -48.54 39.40 5.97
C ALA A 158 -49.29 40.25 7.02
N GLU A 159 -48.84 41.49 7.22
CA GLU A 159 -49.27 42.35 8.34
C GLU A 159 -50.75 42.70 8.31
N ASP A 160 -51.27 42.97 7.13
CA ASP A 160 -52.69 43.18 6.84
C ASP A 160 -53.54 41.98 7.29
N LYS A 161 -53.12 40.76 6.95
CA LYS A 161 -53.91 39.53 7.21
C LYS A 161 -53.94 39.14 8.68
N ILE A 162 -52.87 39.42 9.43
CA ILE A 162 -52.85 39.20 10.89
C ILE A 162 -53.72 40.24 11.58
N ARG A 163 -53.61 41.52 11.19
CA ARG A 163 -54.43 42.61 11.75
C ARG A 163 -55.92 42.35 11.56
N ASP A 164 -56.30 41.80 10.41
CA ASP A 164 -57.69 41.46 10.10
C ASP A 164 -58.19 40.19 10.83
N GLY A 165 -57.38 39.60 11.73
CA GLY A 165 -57.78 38.45 12.57
C GLY A 165 -58.07 37.17 11.81
N LYS A 166 -57.53 37.04 10.60
CA LYS A 166 -57.90 35.99 9.62
C LYS A 166 -57.50 34.58 10.05
N TYR A 167 -56.49 34.44 10.89
CA TYR A 167 -55.92 33.16 11.28
C TYR A 167 -56.08 32.92 12.78
N LYS A 168 -56.17 31.64 13.15
CA LYS A 168 -56.20 31.19 14.53
C LYS A 168 -54.98 30.34 14.86
N VAL A 169 -54.57 30.33 16.13
CA VAL A 169 -53.49 29.46 16.61
C VAL A 169 -53.83 27.99 16.35
N CYS A 170 -52.81 27.23 15.93
CA CYS A 170 -52.97 25.82 15.58
C CYS A 170 -52.48 24.89 16.71
N LEU A 171 -52.64 23.58 16.53
CA LEU A 171 -52.19 22.57 17.49
C LEU A 171 -50.72 22.71 17.88
N GLU A 172 -49.84 23.07 16.95
CA GLU A 172 -48.40 23.26 17.24
C GLU A 172 -48.13 24.36 18.27
N TYR A 173 -48.99 25.37 18.35
CA TYR A 173 -48.92 26.38 19.41
C TYR A 173 -49.31 25.79 20.76
N HIS A 174 -50.43 25.06 20.82
CA HIS A 174 -50.90 24.42 22.05
C HIS A 174 -49.95 23.32 22.56
N LEU A 175 -49.19 22.68 21.66
CA LEU A 175 -48.12 21.73 22.00
C LEU A 175 -46.78 22.41 22.37
N GLY A 176 -46.67 23.73 22.20
CA GLY A 176 -45.47 24.50 22.52
C GLY A 176 -44.35 24.48 21.46
N ASN A 177 -44.61 23.95 20.27
CA ASN A 177 -43.65 23.88 19.15
C ASN A 177 -43.58 25.18 18.33
N CYS A 178 -44.55 26.09 18.51
CA CYS A 178 -44.66 27.38 17.83
C CYS A 178 -45.14 28.44 18.84
N GLU A 179 -44.71 29.70 18.69
CA GLU A 179 -45.10 30.80 19.60
C GLU A 179 -46.31 31.61 19.09
N GLY A 180 -47.00 31.11 18.06
CA GLY A 180 -48.27 31.69 17.61
C GLY A 180 -48.15 33.03 16.86
N PRO A 181 -47.20 33.23 15.92
CA PRO A 181 -47.10 34.47 15.16
C PRO A 181 -48.36 34.76 14.32
N CYS A 182 -49.20 33.76 14.06
CA CYS A 182 -50.45 33.91 13.31
C CYS A 182 -51.53 34.75 14.01
N GLU A 183 -51.46 34.91 15.33
CA GLU A 183 -52.32 35.81 16.13
C GLU A 183 -51.50 36.98 16.73
N ALA A 184 -50.33 37.30 16.16
CA ALA A 184 -49.41 38.33 16.68
C ALA A 184 -48.88 38.09 18.10
N LEU A 185 -48.91 36.85 18.60
CA LEU A 185 -48.40 36.49 19.94
C LEU A 185 -46.86 36.46 20.01
N GLN A 186 -46.18 36.54 18.87
CA GLN A 186 -44.72 36.56 18.76
C GLN A 186 -44.28 37.74 17.89
N ALA A 187 -43.31 38.52 18.39
CA ALA A 187 -42.70 39.60 17.63
C ALA A 187 -41.87 39.07 16.45
N GLU A 188 -41.92 39.77 15.33
CA GLU A 188 -41.18 39.40 14.12
C GLU A 188 -39.65 39.41 14.34
N GLU A 189 -39.15 40.40 15.10
CA GLU A 189 -37.72 40.53 15.40
C GLU A 189 -37.19 39.32 16.17
N ASP A 190 -37.96 38.82 17.14
CA ASP A 190 -37.56 37.67 17.95
C ASP A 190 -37.59 36.38 17.14
N TYR A 191 -38.57 36.21 16.26
CA TYR A 191 -38.58 35.09 15.31
C TYR A 191 -37.37 35.16 14.36
N ASN A 192 -37.04 36.35 13.84
CA ASN A 192 -35.92 36.53 12.93
C ASN A 192 -34.56 36.28 13.59
N LYS A 193 -34.40 36.55 14.90
CA LYS A 193 -33.22 36.12 15.67
C LYS A 193 -33.05 34.59 15.67
N ASN A 194 -34.15 33.85 15.73
CA ASN A 194 -34.11 32.39 15.64
C ASN A 194 -33.74 31.94 14.21
N ILE A 195 -34.31 32.58 13.19
CA ILE A 195 -33.97 32.30 11.79
C ILE A 195 -32.50 32.56 11.50
N GLU A 196 -31.92 33.65 12.01
CA GLU A 196 -30.48 33.92 11.83
C GLU A 196 -29.61 32.84 12.47
N ALA A 197 -29.97 32.38 13.67
CA ALA A 197 -29.26 31.27 14.32
C ALA A 197 -29.38 29.96 13.51
N ILE A 198 -30.54 29.72 12.89
CA ILE A 198 -30.76 28.57 12.01
C ILE A 198 -29.93 28.68 10.73
N ARG A 199 -29.80 29.88 10.13
CA ARG A 199 -28.89 30.10 8.99
C ARG A 199 -27.47 29.67 9.34
N GLN A 200 -26.98 30.00 10.54
CA GLN A 200 -25.64 29.60 10.98
C GLN A 200 -25.52 28.08 11.14
N ILE A 201 -26.51 27.43 11.75
CA ILE A 201 -26.57 25.96 11.92
C ILE A 201 -26.55 25.25 10.56
N VAL A 202 -27.36 25.71 9.61
CA VAL A 202 -27.47 25.09 8.29
C VAL A 202 -26.21 25.35 7.44
N LYS A 203 -25.49 26.46 7.68
CA LYS A 203 -24.14 26.73 7.14
C LYS A 203 -23.03 25.91 7.84
N GLY A 204 -23.36 25.12 8.86
CA GLY A 204 -22.42 24.31 9.62
C GLY A 204 -21.61 25.09 10.66
N ASN A 205 -22.01 26.32 10.98
CA ASN A 205 -21.42 27.12 12.04
C ASN A 205 -22.21 26.95 13.35
N PHE A 206 -21.80 25.94 14.13
CA PHE A 206 -22.43 25.60 15.40
C PHE A 206 -21.86 26.36 16.60
N LYS A 207 -20.71 27.05 16.44
CA LYS A 207 -19.95 27.62 17.55
C LYS A 207 -20.74 28.73 18.28
N ASP A 208 -21.35 29.61 17.50
CA ASP A 208 -22.04 30.77 18.04
C ASP A 208 -23.35 30.37 18.75
N SER A 209 -24.06 29.38 18.20
CA SER A 209 -25.22 28.78 18.86
C SER A 209 -24.85 28.06 20.16
N LEU A 210 -23.76 27.28 20.17
CA LEU A 210 -23.27 26.61 21.38
C LEU A 210 -22.87 27.61 22.46
N GLN A 211 -22.15 28.68 22.09
CA GLN A 211 -21.75 29.72 23.04
C GLN A 211 -22.98 30.44 23.62
N ARG A 212 -23.96 30.77 22.77
CA ARG A 212 -25.22 31.39 23.21
C ARG A 212 -25.98 30.49 24.18
N PHE A 213 -26.13 29.19 23.88
CA PHE A 213 -26.78 28.25 24.78
C PHE A 213 -26.01 28.08 26.09
N ARG A 214 -24.68 28.03 26.07
CA ARG A 214 -23.90 27.97 27.32
C ARG A 214 -24.10 29.21 28.19
N ASN A 215 -24.13 30.40 27.57
CA ASN A 215 -24.40 31.63 28.30
C ASN A 215 -25.84 31.65 28.87
N GLN A 216 -26.84 31.25 28.09
CA GLN A 216 -28.24 31.16 28.55
C GLN A 216 -28.42 30.14 29.68
N MET A 217 -27.80 28.95 29.56
CA MET A 217 -27.80 27.94 30.62
C MET A 217 -27.20 28.51 31.91
N LYS A 218 -26.08 29.24 31.78
CA LYS A 218 -25.41 29.87 32.92
C LYS A 218 -26.27 30.96 33.55
N GLU A 219 -26.92 31.79 32.75
CA GLU A 219 -27.84 32.83 33.22
C GLU A 219 -29.03 32.24 33.98
N HIS A 220 -29.70 31.21 33.44
CA HIS A 220 -30.77 30.49 34.15
C HIS A 220 -30.27 29.83 35.44
N ALA A 221 -29.06 29.25 35.42
CA ALA A 221 -28.46 28.68 36.62
C ALA A 221 -28.13 29.74 37.69
N GLU A 222 -27.65 30.92 37.29
CA GLU A 222 -27.40 32.06 38.18
C GLU A 222 -28.71 32.60 38.79
N LYS A 223 -29.83 32.54 38.04
CA LYS A 223 -31.19 32.87 38.52
C LYS A 223 -31.89 31.74 39.31
N MET A 224 -31.22 30.60 39.53
CA MET A 224 -31.77 29.38 40.17
C MET A 224 -32.95 28.75 39.41
N GLU A 225 -33.08 29.01 38.11
CA GLU A 225 -34.10 28.43 37.20
C GLU A 225 -33.60 27.09 36.62
N PHE A 226 -33.46 26.07 37.46
CA PHE A 226 -32.78 24.82 37.10
C PHE A 226 -33.47 24.02 35.99
N GLU A 227 -34.80 24.09 35.89
CA GLU A 227 -35.54 23.40 34.83
C GLU A 227 -35.26 23.99 33.44
N ASP A 228 -35.17 25.32 33.36
CA ASP A 228 -34.83 26.01 32.11
C ASP A 228 -33.34 25.84 31.78
N ALA A 229 -32.46 25.89 32.80
CA ALA A 229 -31.05 25.55 32.62
C ALA A 229 -30.85 24.12 32.06
N GLN A 230 -31.58 23.13 32.59
CA GLN A 230 -31.53 21.76 32.10
C GLN A 230 -32.08 21.63 30.68
N ARG A 231 -33.15 22.38 30.33
CA ARG A 231 -33.65 22.44 28.95
C ARG A 231 -32.60 22.99 27.99
N ILE A 232 -31.87 24.03 28.35
CA ILE A 232 -30.77 24.56 27.53
C ILE A 232 -29.58 23.59 27.48
N LYS A 233 -29.26 22.88 28.57
CA LYS A 233 -28.23 21.83 28.59
C LYS A 233 -28.54 20.71 27.60
N ASN A 234 -29.78 20.22 27.58
CA ASN A 234 -30.22 19.20 26.61
C ASN A 234 -30.01 19.68 25.16
N LYS A 235 -30.27 20.97 24.88
CA LYS A 235 -30.00 21.57 23.56
C LYS A 235 -28.52 21.55 23.19
N ILE A 236 -27.63 21.80 24.15
CA ILE A 236 -26.16 21.72 23.95
C ILE A 236 -25.75 20.29 23.61
N ASP A 237 -26.20 19.31 24.39
CA ASP A 237 -25.82 17.90 24.21
C ASP A 237 -26.23 17.34 22.85
N VAL A 238 -27.44 17.67 22.38
CA VAL A 238 -27.93 17.24 21.06
C VAL A 238 -27.05 17.81 19.93
N LEU A 239 -26.62 19.06 20.08
CA LEU A 239 -25.87 19.80 19.07
C LEU A 239 -24.38 19.36 19.02
N GLU A 240 -23.77 19.08 20.18
CA GLU A 240 -22.42 18.49 20.28
C GLU A 240 -22.37 17.05 19.73
N ASN A 241 -23.38 16.24 20.02
CA ASN A 241 -23.49 14.87 19.52
C ASN A 241 -23.63 14.80 18.00
N TYR A 242 -24.24 15.79 17.36
CA TYR A 242 -24.33 15.88 15.90
C TYR A 242 -22.97 16.23 15.26
N GLN A 243 -22.22 17.17 15.85
CA GLN A 243 -20.93 17.61 15.33
C GLN A 243 -19.88 16.49 15.27
N SER A 244 -19.90 15.56 16.23
CA SER A 244 -18.93 14.46 16.31
C SER A 244 -19.08 13.40 15.21
N LYS A 245 -20.27 13.25 14.61
CA LYS A 245 -20.58 12.19 13.63
C LYS A 245 -20.44 12.59 12.16
N SER A 246 -20.43 13.90 11.84
CA SER A 246 -20.53 14.41 10.46
C SER A 246 -19.18 14.72 9.76
N THR A 247 -18.08 14.09 10.13
CA THR A 247 -16.75 14.45 9.59
C THR A 247 -16.49 13.93 8.16
N VAL A 248 -16.79 14.74 7.16
CA VAL A 248 -15.97 14.86 5.94
C VAL A 248 -15.84 16.34 5.65
N VAL A 249 -14.83 16.92 6.30
CA VAL A 249 -14.34 18.29 6.22
C VAL A 249 -15.15 19.36 6.96
N ASN A 250 -14.43 20.08 7.81
CA ASN A 250 -14.91 21.20 8.60
C ASN A 250 -15.16 22.43 7.69
N PRO A 251 -16.39 23.01 7.68
CA PRO A 251 -16.69 24.21 6.90
C PRO A 251 -15.79 25.42 7.24
N LYS A 252 -15.15 25.42 8.41
CA LYS A 252 -14.20 26.46 8.85
C LYS A 252 -12.89 26.46 8.06
N ILE A 253 -12.59 25.40 7.29
CA ILE A 253 -11.38 25.32 6.46
C ILE A 253 -11.74 25.80 5.06
N ASN A 254 -11.46 27.08 4.79
CA ASN A 254 -11.73 27.70 3.49
C ASN A 254 -10.43 28.17 2.83
N ASN A 255 -10.30 27.90 1.54
CA ASN A 255 -9.21 28.37 0.68
C ASN A 255 -7.81 28.02 1.22
N VAL A 256 -7.58 26.73 1.42
CA VAL A 256 -6.32 26.19 1.96
C VAL A 256 -5.75 25.16 1.00
N ASP A 257 -4.43 25.20 0.85
CA ASP A 257 -3.68 24.20 0.12
C ASP A 257 -3.02 23.21 1.10
N VAL A 258 -3.03 21.93 0.78
CA VAL A 258 -2.42 20.89 1.62
C VAL A 258 -1.36 20.19 0.81
N PHE A 259 -0.16 20.09 1.38
CA PHE A 259 0.97 19.42 0.77
C PHE A 259 1.53 18.36 1.69
N SER A 260 1.94 17.23 1.12
CA SER A 260 2.59 16.16 1.85
C SER A 260 3.56 15.41 0.96
N ILE A 261 4.69 14.98 1.51
CA ILE A 261 5.69 14.18 0.80
C ILE A 261 5.80 12.77 1.40
N VAL A 262 6.08 11.80 0.53
CA VAL A 262 6.58 10.47 0.88
C VAL A 262 7.81 10.22 0.02
N THR A 263 8.92 9.80 0.61
CA THR A 263 10.18 9.56 -0.13
C THR A 263 10.57 8.08 -0.17
N ASP A 264 11.42 7.73 -1.13
CA ASP A 264 12.22 6.50 -1.20
C ASP A 264 13.69 6.86 -1.50
N GLU A 265 14.54 5.86 -1.77
CA GLU A 265 15.98 6.06 -1.99
C GLU A 265 16.30 6.98 -3.18
N GLY A 266 15.43 7.05 -4.20
CA GLY A 266 15.70 7.78 -5.44
C GLY A 266 14.64 8.80 -5.84
N TYR A 267 13.47 8.83 -5.20
CA TYR A 267 12.33 9.65 -5.58
C TYR A 267 11.56 10.20 -4.38
N GLY A 268 11.02 11.40 -4.55
CA GLY A 268 10.02 12.01 -3.68
C GLY A 268 8.66 12.09 -4.37
N TYR A 269 7.60 11.73 -3.65
CA TYR A 269 6.23 11.79 -4.14
C TYR A 269 5.45 12.82 -3.33
N VAL A 270 5.14 13.96 -3.95
CA VAL A 270 4.43 15.05 -3.30
C VAL A 270 2.97 15.04 -3.74
N ASN A 271 2.06 14.89 -2.79
CA ASN A 271 0.62 15.07 -3.00
C ASN A 271 0.19 16.47 -2.58
N PHE A 272 -0.70 17.04 -3.40
CA PHE A 272 -1.33 18.33 -3.24
C PHE A 272 -2.85 18.17 -3.24
N LEU A 273 -3.52 18.74 -2.25
CA LEU A 273 -4.97 18.90 -2.21
C LEU A 273 -5.32 20.39 -2.11
N GLN A 274 -6.25 20.85 -2.94
CA GLN A 274 -6.80 22.20 -2.85
C GLN A 274 -8.18 22.14 -2.20
N LEU A 275 -8.38 22.90 -1.12
CA LEU A 275 -9.66 22.97 -0.40
C LEU A 275 -10.32 24.34 -0.54
N SER A 276 -11.62 24.34 -0.79
CA SER A 276 -12.46 25.53 -0.79
C SER A 276 -13.79 25.21 -0.11
N HIS A 277 -14.20 26.03 0.86
CA HIS A 277 -15.44 25.85 1.64
C HIS A 277 -15.59 24.44 2.24
N GLY A 278 -14.49 23.87 2.76
CA GLY A 278 -14.48 22.50 3.24
C GLY A 278 -14.61 21.42 2.16
N ALA A 279 -14.59 21.74 0.87
CA ALA A 279 -14.60 20.75 -0.20
C ALA A 279 -13.20 20.61 -0.82
N ILE A 280 -12.77 19.37 -1.10
CA ILE A 280 -11.60 19.14 -1.95
C ILE A 280 -12.03 19.41 -3.39
N ILE A 281 -11.46 20.45 -3.98
CA ILE A 281 -11.75 20.86 -5.36
C ILE A 281 -10.70 20.36 -6.36
N ARG A 282 -9.51 19.96 -5.87
CA ARG A 282 -8.42 19.46 -6.70
C ARG A 282 -7.53 18.52 -5.91
N SER A 283 -6.99 17.51 -6.59
CA SER A 283 -5.92 16.66 -6.09
C SER A 283 -4.90 16.44 -7.21
N HIS A 284 -3.62 16.50 -6.86
CA HIS A 284 -2.53 16.20 -7.78
C HIS A 284 -1.38 15.56 -7.04
N THR A 285 -0.70 14.60 -7.66
CA THR A 285 0.53 14.02 -7.13
C THR A 285 1.62 14.14 -8.18
N ILE A 286 2.78 14.64 -7.78
CA ILE A 286 3.98 14.70 -8.61
C ILE A 286 5.05 13.75 -8.08
N GLU A 287 5.90 13.29 -8.99
CA GLU A 287 7.09 12.48 -8.71
C GLU A 287 8.31 13.32 -9.04
N MET A 288 9.23 13.42 -8.08
CA MET A 288 10.47 14.18 -8.18
C MET A 288 11.65 13.24 -8.03
N LYS A 289 12.62 13.32 -8.93
CA LYS A 289 13.85 12.54 -8.81
C LYS A 289 14.75 13.19 -7.78
N LYS A 290 15.13 12.43 -6.77
CA LYS A 290 16.01 12.85 -5.69
C LYS A 290 17.46 12.91 -6.18
N LYS A 291 18.16 14.01 -5.92
CA LYS A 291 19.62 14.08 -6.03
C LYS A 291 20.26 13.64 -4.72
N LEU A 292 21.53 13.22 -4.77
CA LEU A 292 22.30 12.89 -3.57
C LEU A 292 22.17 14.05 -2.54
N ASP A 293 21.91 13.70 -1.29
CA ASP A 293 21.77 14.58 -0.12
C ASP A 293 20.56 15.52 -0.04
N GLU A 294 19.61 15.49 -0.99
CA GLU A 294 18.37 16.28 -0.85
C GLU A 294 17.49 15.75 0.31
N SER A 295 16.99 16.65 1.13
CA SER A 295 16.08 16.34 2.24
C SER A 295 14.61 16.33 1.80
N ASP A 296 13.75 15.62 2.53
CA ASP A 296 12.30 15.67 2.35
C ASP A 296 11.75 17.10 2.42
N ARG A 297 12.44 17.97 3.17
CA ARG A 297 12.10 19.38 3.33
C ARG A 297 12.31 20.17 2.05
N GLU A 298 13.52 20.12 1.48
CA GLU A 298 13.86 20.85 0.25
C GLU A 298 12.98 20.39 -0.92
N LEU A 299 12.74 19.08 -1.03
CA LEU A 299 11.85 18.52 -2.05
C LEU A 299 10.41 19.04 -1.92
N LEU A 300 9.90 19.14 -0.69
CA LEU A 300 8.56 19.65 -0.43
C LEU A 300 8.46 21.16 -0.72
N GLU A 301 9.47 21.95 -0.35
CA GLU A 301 9.55 23.39 -0.62
C GLU A 301 9.53 23.68 -2.13
N LEU A 302 10.36 22.98 -2.90
CA LEU A 302 10.37 23.06 -4.37
C LEU A 302 9.01 22.68 -4.97
N ALA A 303 8.41 21.58 -4.51
CA ALA A 303 7.12 21.11 -5.00
C ALA A 303 5.99 22.10 -4.72
N ILE A 304 6.00 22.76 -3.55
CA ILE A 304 5.00 23.78 -3.20
C ILE A 304 5.03 24.90 -4.23
N ILE A 305 6.22 25.41 -4.60
CA ILE A 305 6.38 26.48 -5.58
C ILE A 305 5.87 26.03 -6.96
N GLU A 306 6.34 24.89 -7.45
CA GLU A 306 6.01 24.38 -8.79
C GLU A 306 4.50 24.15 -8.94
N ILE A 307 3.88 23.44 -7.99
CA ILE A 307 2.47 23.06 -8.05
C ILE A 307 1.59 24.31 -8.00
N ARG A 308 1.94 25.31 -7.18
CA ARG A 308 1.16 26.53 -7.05
C ARG A 308 1.23 27.42 -8.28
N GLN A 309 2.42 27.54 -8.89
CA GLN A 309 2.56 28.24 -10.16
C GLN A 309 1.78 27.53 -11.26
N ARG A 310 1.89 26.20 -11.34
CA ARG A 310 1.16 25.40 -12.33
C ARG A 310 -0.36 25.54 -12.24
N PHE A 311 -0.88 25.73 -11.03
CA PHE A 311 -2.31 25.73 -10.77
C PHE A 311 -2.89 27.10 -10.43
N ASN A 312 -2.07 28.15 -10.47
CA ASN A 312 -2.38 29.52 -10.06
C ASN A 312 -3.12 29.57 -8.72
N SER A 313 -2.56 28.91 -7.69
CA SER A 313 -3.21 28.84 -6.38
C SER A 313 -3.02 30.12 -5.56
N ASN A 314 -4.14 30.78 -5.27
CA ASN A 314 -4.20 32.03 -4.50
C ASN A 314 -4.49 31.80 -3.00
N SER A 315 -4.35 30.56 -2.50
CA SER A 315 -4.53 30.23 -1.09
C SER A 315 -3.48 30.94 -0.24
N ARG A 316 -3.92 31.58 0.87
CA ARG A 316 -3.04 32.30 1.81
C ARG A 316 -2.54 31.43 2.98
N GLU A 317 -3.10 30.23 3.12
CA GLU A 317 -2.71 29.26 4.15
C GLU A 317 -2.40 27.91 3.51
N ILE A 318 -1.34 27.26 4.00
CA ILE A 318 -0.96 25.90 3.61
C ILE A 318 -0.87 24.97 4.83
N TYR A 319 -1.27 23.72 4.66
CA TYR A 319 -1.08 22.64 5.63
C TYR A 319 0.00 21.68 5.18
N VAL A 320 0.94 21.42 6.08
CA VAL A 320 2.14 20.60 5.80
C VAL A 320 2.42 19.66 6.97
N PRO A 321 3.09 18.51 6.72
CA PRO A 321 3.40 17.53 7.76
C PRO A 321 4.52 17.98 8.72
N PHE A 322 5.41 18.85 8.27
CA PHE A 322 6.53 19.40 9.04
C PHE A 322 6.84 20.83 8.57
N LYS A 323 7.72 21.53 9.29
CA LYS A 323 8.04 22.94 9.00
C LYS A 323 8.77 23.05 7.66
N VAL A 324 8.28 23.94 6.80
CA VAL A 324 8.85 24.28 5.50
C VAL A 324 8.93 25.80 5.35
N ASP A 325 9.86 26.26 4.55
CA ASP A 325 9.94 27.64 4.08
C ASP A 325 9.22 27.77 2.72
N ALA A 326 8.07 28.45 2.71
CA ALA A 326 7.20 28.56 1.54
C ALA A 326 7.05 30.01 1.05
N GLY A 327 7.91 30.93 1.52
CA GLY A 327 7.83 32.37 1.24
C GLY A 327 7.05 33.17 2.29
N GLU A 328 7.33 34.48 2.36
CA GLU A 328 6.87 35.37 3.45
C GLU A 328 5.36 35.63 3.47
N ASP A 329 4.68 35.56 2.30
CA ASP A 329 3.25 35.87 2.18
C ASP A 329 2.32 34.71 2.60
N LEU A 330 2.88 33.62 3.13
CA LEU A 330 2.17 32.36 3.32
C LEU A 330 2.13 31.87 4.75
N LYS A 331 0.90 31.68 5.24
CA LYS A 331 0.69 31.07 6.55
C LYS A 331 0.91 29.56 6.46
N VAL A 332 2.03 29.10 7.00
CA VAL A 332 2.34 27.66 7.12
C VAL A 332 1.80 27.12 8.44
N THR A 333 0.85 26.17 8.36
CA THR A 333 0.23 25.54 9.53
C THR A 333 0.57 24.05 9.58
N ILE A 334 1.09 23.57 10.73
CA ILE A 334 1.39 22.15 10.98
C ILE A 334 0.34 21.58 11.95
N PRO A 335 -0.70 20.88 11.46
CA PRO A 335 -1.78 20.42 12.32
C PRO A 335 -1.40 19.18 13.13
N LYS A 336 -1.48 19.28 14.46
CA LYS A 336 -1.14 18.17 15.39
C LYS A 336 -2.32 17.23 15.71
N LEU A 337 -3.56 17.73 15.72
CA LEU A 337 -4.80 16.99 15.97
C LEU A 337 -5.99 17.61 15.21
N GLY A 338 -7.10 16.87 15.13
CA GLY A 338 -8.38 17.36 14.58
C GLY A 338 -8.49 17.29 13.05
N ASP A 339 -9.44 18.04 12.49
CA ASP A 339 -9.82 17.94 11.06
C ASP A 339 -8.71 18.38 10.11
N LYS A 340 -7.94 19.42 10.48
CA LYS A 340 -6.78 19.86 9.68
C LYS A 340 -5.75 18.73 9.52
N LYS A 341 -5.52 17.94 10.57
CA LYS A 341 -4.61 16.79 10.53
C LYS A 341 -5.15 15.65 9.68
N LYS A 342 -6.45 15.32 9.80
CA LYS A 342 -7.09 14.30 8.95
C LYS A 342 -6.92 14.58 7.46
N ILE A 343 -6.91 15.86 7.06
CA ILE A 343 -6.69 16.26 5.66
C ILE A 343 -5.21 16.07 5.25
N VAL A 344 -4.25 16.40 6.11
CA VAL A 344 -2.82 16.11 5.86
C VAL A 344 -2.60 14.59 5.75
N GLU A 345 -3.23 13.80 6.61
CA GLU A 345 -3.18 12.33 6.55
C GLU A 345 -3.81 11.78 5.26
N LEU A 346 -4.91 12.38 4.78
CA LEU A 346 -5.49 12.05 3.48
C LEU A 346 -4.52 12.35 2.35
N SER A 347 -3.84 13.50 2.39
CA SER A 347 -2.81 13.88 1.41
C SER A 347 -1.65 12.88 1.40
N GLN A 348 -1.11 12.57 2.58
CA GLN A 348 -0.02 11.58 2.74
C GLN A 348 -0.43 10.19 2.24
N ARG A 349 -1.67 9.78 2.50
CA ARG A 349 -2.22 8.52 2.02
C ARG A 349 -2.25 8.47 0.49
N ASN A 350 -2.65 9.55 -0.16
CA ASN A 350 -2.65 9.63 -1.62
C ASN A 350 -1.23 9.60 -2.21
N ALA A 351 -0.26 10.28 -1.58
CA ALA A 351 1.16 10.16 -1.95
C ALA A 351 1.66 8.71 -1.83
N LYS A 352 1.34 8.03 -0.73
CA LYS A 352 1.73 6.62 -0.49
C LYS A 352 1.13 5.66 -1.52
N TYR A 353 -0.15 5.81 -1.86
CA TYR A 353 -0.77 4.97 -2.88
C TYR A 353 -0.20 5.21 -4.27
N TYR A 354 0.08 6.47 -4.62
CA TYR A 354 0.74 6.81 -5.86
C TYR A 354 2.12 6.15 -5.97
N ARG A 355 2.94 6.19 -4.92
CA ARG A 355 4.23 5.47 -4.87
C ARG A 355 4.06 3.97 -5.12
N GLN A 356 3.11 3.33 -4.42
CA GLN A 356 2.86 1.90 -4.59
C GLN A 356 2.42 1.56 -6.02
N GLU A 357 1.66 2.45 -6.64
CA GLU A 357 1.24 2.31 -8.02
C GLU A 357 2.45 2.39 -8.96
N ARG A 358 3.27 3.44 -8.86
CA ARG A 358 4.48 3.62 -9.67
C ARG A 358 5.42 2.43 -9.56
N PHE A 359 5.63 1.91 -8.35
CA PHE A 359 6.44 0.72 -8.14
C PHE A 359 5.87 -0.53 -8.86
N LYS A 360 4.54 -0.73 -8.84
CA LYS A 360 3.91 -1.81 -9.60
C LYS A 360 4.01 -1.58 -11.10
N GLN A 361 3.84 -0.34 -11.57
CA GLN A 361 3.95 0.00 -13.00
C GLN A 361 5.37 -0.29 -13.49
N MET A 362 6.39 0.12 -12.76
CA MET A 362 7.79 -0.17 -13.09
C MET A 362 8.05 -1.68 -13.18
N LYS A 363 7.52 -2.48 -12.24
CA LYS A 363 7.63 -3.95 -12.30
C LYS A 363 6.92 -4.60 -13.49
N ILE A 364 5.86 -3.97 -14.00
CA ILE A 364 5.09 -4.49 -15.14
C ILE A 364 5.75 -4.09 -16.47
N VAL A 365 6.21 -2.85 -16.57
CA VAL A 365 6.83 -2.30 -17.79
C VAL A 365 8.23 -2.86 -17.99
N ASP A 366 8.98 -3.07 -16.91
CA ASP A 366 10.32 -3.63 -16.97
C ASP A 366 10.52 -4.61 -15.78
N PRO A 367 10.07 -5.87 -15.94
CA PRO A 367 10.20 -6.91 -14.91
C PRO A 367 11.66 -7.20 -14.56
N ASP A 368 12.54 -7.06 -15.55
CA ASP A 368 13.96 -7.37 -15.45
C ASP A 368 14.79 -6.16 -15.00
N ARG A 369 14.24 -4.93 -14.92
CA ARG A 369 14.97 -3.73 -14.46
C ARG A 369 15.71 -3.94 -13.16
N HIS A 370 15.04 -4.57 -12.20
CA HIS A 370 15.66 -4.83 -10.90
C HIS A 370 16.81 -5.81 -11.05
N VAL A 371 16.63 -6.87 -11.84
CA VAL A 371 17.69 -7.83 -12.15
C VAL A 371 18.85 -7.14 -12.87
N ASN A 372 18.57 -6.39 -13.94
CA ASN A 372 19.56 -5.66 -14.73
C ASN A 372 20.35 -4.65 -13.88
N ARG A 373 19.66 -3.87 -13.04
CA ARG A 373 20.32 -2.94 -12.09
C ARG A 373 21.24 -3.70 -11.13
N VAL A 374 20.76 -4.82 -10.58
CA VAL A 374 21.56 -5.63 -9.64
C VAL A 374 22.77 -6.25 -10.35
N MET A 375 22.60 -6.79 -11.57
CA MET A 375 23.72 -7.36 -12.34
C MET A 375 24.74 -6.29 -12.74
N ALA A 376 24.27 -5.10 -13.14
CA ALA A 376 25.15 -3.95 -13.41
C ALA A 376 25.89 -3.48 -12.15
N GLN A 377 25.21 -3.40 -11.00
CA GLN A 377 25.85 -3.07 -9.72
C GLN A 377 26.89 -4.12 -9.33
N MET A 378 26.59 -5.41 -9.48
CA MET A 378 27.55 -6.49 -9.20
C MET A 378 28.76 -6.41 -10.12
N LYS A 379 28.58 -6.02 -11.39
CA LYS A 379 29.68 -5.79 -12.33
C LYS A 379 30.61 -4.69 -11.83
N GLU A 380 30.06 -3.56 -11.39
CA GLU A 380 30.84 -2.42 -10.87
C GLU A 380 31.51 -2.75 -9.54
N ASP A 381 30.74 -3.26 -8.57
CA ASP A 381 31.21 -3.62 -7.23
C ASP A 381 32.36 -4.64 -7.28
N LEU A 382 32.25 -5.63 -8.16
CA LEU A 382 33.25 -6.70 -8.34
C LEU A 382 34.23 -6.43 -9.49
N ARG A 383 34.22 -5.22 -10.07
CA ARG A 383 35.15 -4.80 -11.14
C ARG A 383 35.24 -5.80 -12.31
N LEU A 384 34.10 -6.34 -12.74
CA LEU A 384 34.02 -7.35 -13.80
C LEU A 384 33.94 -6.69 -15.19
N SER A 385 34.47 -7.37 -16.21
CA SER A 385 34.36 -6.95 -17.60
C SER A 385 32.92 -7.03 -18.14
N GLU A 386 32.16 -8.00 -17.63
CA GLU A 386 30.80 -8.32 -18.06
C GLU A 386 29.85 -8.50 -16.86
N GLU A 387 28.54 -8.41 -17.10
CA GLU A 387 27.55 -8.64 -16.04
C GLU A 387 27.53 -10.11 -15.59
N PRO A 388 27.60 -10.40 -14.27
CA PRO A 388 27.65 -11.77 -13.76
C PRO A 388 26.27 -12.44 -13.77
N ARG A 389 25.73 -12.72 -14.96
CA ARG A 389 24.40 -13.32 -15.13
C ARG A 389 24.38 -14.82 -14.85
N HIS A 390 25.50 -15.50 -15.00
CA HIS A 390 25.70 -16.90 -14.64
C HIS A 390 26.86 -16.98 -13.64
N ILE A 391 26.54 -17.34 -12.39
CA ILE A 391 27.50 -17.41 -11.28
C ILE A 391 27.50 -18.83 -10.74
N GLU A 392 28.68 -19.43 -10.60
CA GLU A 392 28.85 -20.75 -9.96
C GLU A 392 29.64 -20.61 -8.66
N CYS A 393 29.16 -21.23 -7.58
CA CYS A 393 29.85 -21.24 -6.29
C CYS A 393 30.23 -22.66 -5.89
N PHE A 394 31.49 -22.86 -5.51
CA PHE A 394 32.04 -24.15 -5.07
C PHE A 394 32.29 -24.17 -3.57
N ASP A 395 31.83 -25.23 -2.90
CA ASP A 395 32.13 -25.54 -1.49
C ASP A 395 32.75 -26.93 -1.40
N ASN A 396 33.91 -27.00 -0.75
CA ASN A 396 34.53 -28.26 -0.35
C ASN A 396 34.21 -28.53 1.11
N SER A 397 33.24 -29.41 1.33
CA SER A 397 32.93 -29.90 2.65
C SER A 397 33.85 -31.09 2.95
N ASN A 398 34.66 -31.04 4.00
CA ASN A 398 35.42 -32.17 4.51
C ASN A 398 35.15 -32.35 6.01
N ILE A 399 34.49 -33.45 6.39
CA ILE A 399 34.26 -33.80 7.79
C ILE A 399 35.04 -35.09 8.07
N GLN A 400 36.21 -34.94 8.71
CA GLN A 400 37.02 -35.97 9.36
C GLN A 400 36.95 -37.37 8.71
N GLY A 401 37.75 -37.56 7.65
CA GLY A 401 38.40 -38.84 7.37
C GLY A 401 37.70 -39.85 6.46
N SER A 402 36.46 -39.66 6.01
CA SER A 402 35.89 -40.57 5.01
C SER A 402 34.99 -39.84 4.00
N ASN A 403 35.31 -40.06 2.71
CA ASN A 403 34.55 -39.62 1.54
C ASN A 403 34.49 -38.09 1.28
N PRO A 404 35.59 -37.46 0.84
CA PRO A 404 35.57 -36.06 0.39
C PRO A 404 34.53 -35.84 -0.72
N VAL A 405 33.70 -34.82 -0.56
CA VAL A 405 32.73 -34.40 -1.58
C VAL A 405 32.68 -32.89 -1.72
N ALA A 406 32.42 -32.44 -2.93
CA ALA A 406 32.25 -31.03 -3.24
C ALA A 406 30.85 -30.75 -3.81
N ALA A 407 30.41 -29.52 -3.60
CA ALA A 407 29.14 -28.99 -4.08
C ALA A 407 29.40 -27.81 -5.01
N CYS A 408 28.69 -27.78 -6.13
CA CYS A 408 28.60 -26.62 -7.02
C CYS A 408 27.14 -26.18 -7.07
N VAL A 409 26.89 -24.93 -6.70
CA VAL A 409 25.59 -24.28 -6.81
C VAL A 409 25.65 -23.19 -7.87
N VAL A 410 24.54 -23.00 -8.57
CA VAL A 410 24.47 -22.12 -9.73
C VAL A 410 23.41 -21.06 -9.49
N PHE A 411 23.77 -19.80 -9.65
CA PHE A 411 22.83 -18.68 -9.71
C PHE A 411 22.76 -18.16 -11.14
N LYS A 412 21.53 -17.91 -11.60
CA LYS A 412 21.27 -17.20 -12.86
C LYS A 412 20.48 -15.93 -12.57
N ASN A 413 20.94 -14.79 -13.08
CA ASN A 413 20.32 -13.48 -12.87
C ASN A 413 20.08 -13.17 -11.37
N GLY A 414 21.08 -13.47 -10.52
CA GLY A 414 21.03 -13.27 -9.07
C GLY A 414 20.10 -14.23 -8.30
N LYS A 415 19.56 -15.28 -8.93
CA LYS A 415 18.65 -16.24 -8.30
C LYS A 415 19.14 -17.69 -8.38
N PRO A 416 18.84 -18.55 -7.40
CA PRO A 416 19.24 -19.95 -7.41
C PRO A 416 18.64 -20.75 -8.59
N SER A 417 19.48 -21.40 -9.39
CA SER A 417 19.10 -22.36 -10.42
C SER A 417 19.31 -23.80 -9.93
N LYS A 418 18.40 -24.30 -9.09
CA LYS A 418 18.52 -25.61 -8.43
C LYS A 418 18.70 -26.79 -9.41
N LYS A 419 18.16 -26.69 -10.62
CA LYS A 419 18.31 -27.71 -11.69
C LYS A 419 19.76 -27.83 -12.18
N ASP A 420 20.55 -26.77 -12.03
CA ASP A 420 21.93 -26.69 -12.52
C ASP A 420 22.95 -27.07 -11.43
N TYR A 421 22.50 -27.35 -10.20
CA TYR A 421 23.39 -27.76 -9.11
C TYR A 421 24.07 -29.09 -9.41
N ARG A 422 25.33 -29.23 -8.99
CA ARG A 422 26.12 -30.45 -9.20
C ARG A 422 26.82 -30.89 -7.92
N LYS A 423 26.92 -32.20 -7.76
CA LYS A 423 27.61 -32.86 -6.64
C LYS A 423 28.78 -33.64 -7.20
N PHE A 424 29.93 -33.54 -6.55
CA PHE A 424 31.14 -34.21 -6.99
C PHE A 424 31.66 -35.15 -5.91
N ASN A 425 31.84 -36.41 -6.29
CA ASN A 425 32.68 -37.32 -5.53
C ASN A 425 34.13 -37.10 -5.98
N ILE A 426 35.01 -36.79 -5.04
CA ILE A 426 36.44 -36.66 -5.26
C ILE A 426 37.02 -38.06 -5.45
N LYS A 427 37.84 -38.26 -6.50
CA LYS A 427 38.35 -39.58 -6.88
C LYS A 427 39.87 -39.68 -6.82
N THR A 428 40.57 -38.59 -7.11
CA THR A 428 42.02 -38.61 -7.36
C THR A 428 42.85 -38.07 -6.21
N VAL A 429 42.19 -37.61 -5.14
CA VAL A 429 42.83 -36.99 -3.98
C VAL A 429 42.83 -37.96 -2.81
N GLU A 430 44.02 -38.31 -2.34
CA GLU A 430 44.20 -39.09 -1.12
C GLU A 430 44.25 -38.17 0.11
N GLY A 431 43.50 -38.51 1.16
CA GLY A 431 43.43 -37.74 2.40
C GLY A 431 42.61 -36.43 2.30
N PRO A 432 42.49 -35.68 3.41
CA PRO A 432 41.71 -34.44 3.49
C PRO A 432 42.49 -33.25 2.89
N ASN A 433 42.73 -33.29 1.57
CA ASN A 433 43.39 -32.18 0.86
C ASN A 433 42.35 -31.33 0.11
N ASP A 434 41.89 -30.27 0.77
CA ASP A 434 40.86 -29.35 0.26
C ASP A 434 41.31 -28.61 -1.01
N PHE A 435 42.60 -28.32 -1.14
CA PHE A 435 43.16 -27.61 -2.29
C PHE A 435 43.11 -28.49 -3.55
N ALA A 436 43.66 -29.70 -3.46
CA ALA A 436 43.63 -30.66 -4.56
C ALA A 436 42.19 -31.05 -4.94
N SER A 437 41.30 -31.17 -3.94
CA SER A 437 39.88 -31.44 -4.17
C SER A 437 39.19 -30.32 -4.95
N MET A 438 39.53 -29.06 -4.67
CA MET A 438 38.99 -27.90 -5.38
C MET A 438 39.49 -27.88 -6.84
N GLU A 439 40.79 -28.12 -7.04
CA GLU A 439 41.41 -28.21 -8.36
C GLU A 439 40.72 -29.30 -9.22
N GLU A 440 40.52 -30.51 -8.68
CA GLU A 440 39.85 -31.62 -9.38
C GLU A 440 38.42 -31.24 -9.82
N VAL A 441 37.65 -30.63 -8.92
CA VAL A 441 36.22 -30.33 -9.13
C VAL A 441 36.03 -29.24 -10.17
N VAL A 442 36.77 -28.14 -10.03
CA VAL A 442 36.77 -27.02 -10.98
C VAL A 442 37.20 -27.52 -12.36
N PHE A 443 38.30 -28.29 -12.43
CA PHE A 443 38.78 -28.85 -13.69
C PHE A 443 37.73 -29.76 -14.36
N ARG A 444 37.13 -30.69 -13.60
CA ARG A 444 36.12 -31.63 -14.14
C ARG A 444 34.86 -30.91 -14.60
N ARG A 445 34.40 -29.88 -13.88
CA ARG A 445 33.21 -29.10 -14.26
C ARG A 445 33.42 -28.39 -15.58
N TYR A 446 34.51 -27.64 -15.71
CA TYR A 446 34.73 -26.80 -16.89
C TYR A 446 35.26 -27.58 -18.09
N ARG A 447 36.04 -28.66 -17.91
CA ARG A 447 36.39 -29.58 -19.00
C ARG A 447 35.14 -30.17 -19.66
N ARG A 448 34.14 -30.54 -18.85
CA ARG A 448 32.88 -31.07 -19.36
C ARG A 448 32.08 -30.01 -20.13
N LEU A 449 31.92 -28.80 -19.55
CA LEU A 449 31.23 -27.69 -20.22
C LEU A 449 31.87 -27.35 -21.57
N LEU A 450 33.21 -27.33 -21.64
CA LEU A 450 33.95 -27.14 -22.89
C LEU A 450 33.69 -28.25 -23.91
N ASN A 451 33.70 -29.52 -23.49
CA ASN A 451 33.45 -30.66 -24.38
C ASN A 451 32.00 -30.70 -24.89
N GLU A 452 31.04 -30.27 -24.06
CA GLU A 452 29.61 -30.26 -24.38
C GLU A 452 29.18 -28.98 -25.11
N GLY A 453 30.08 -27.99 -25.26
CA GLY A 453 29.77 -26.70 -25.89
C GLY A 453 28.76 -25.85 -25.12
N GLU A 454 28.65 -26.05 -23.81
CA GLU A 454 27.74 -25.28 -22.94
C GLU A 454 28.34 -23.92 -22.54
N GLU A 455 27.46 -22.97 -22.18
CA GLU A 455 27.86 -21.63 -21.76
C GLU A 455 28.68 -21.65 -20.45
N LEU A 456 29.79 -20.92 -20.46
CA LEU A 456 30.64 -20.71 -19.28
C LEU A 456 30.03 -19.63 -18.36
N PRO A 457 30.25 -19.72 -17.04
CA PRO A 457 29.86 -18.64 -16.13
C PRO A 457 30.75 -17.41 -16.31
N GLN A 458 30.19 -16.23 -16.03
CA GLN A 458 30.98 -14.99 -15.99
C GLN A 458 31.75 -14.85 -14.67
N LEU A 459 31.25 -15.46 -13.59
CA LEU A 459 31.84 -15.38 -12.26
C LEU A 459 31.84 -16.75 -11.56
N ILE A 460 32.98 -17.12 -11.01
CA ILE A 460 33.17 -18.27 -10.13
C ILE A 460 33.48 -17.75 -8.73
N ILE A 461 32.79 -18.32 -7.73
CA ILE A 461 33.04 -18.05 -6.31
C ILE A 461 33.53 -19.32 -5.65
N VAL A 462 34.66 -19.25 -4.96
CA VAL A 462 35.22 -20.36 -4.18
C VAL A 462 34.99 -20.06 -2.69
N ASP A 463 34.30 -20.95 -1.96
CA ASP A 463 34.10 -20.82 -0.51
C ASP A 463 35.37 -21.17 0.27
N GLY A 464 36.35 -20.28 0.20
CA GLY A 464 37.45 -20.21 1.14
C GLY A 464 38.54 -19.23 0.73
N GLY A 465 39.64 -19.26 1.50
CA GLY A 465 40.72 -18.27 1.41
C GLY A 465 41.62 -18.43 0.18
N LYS A 466 42.70 -17.65 0.16
CA LYS A 466 43.68 -17.56 -0.93
C LYS A 466 44.18 -18.91 -1.46
N GLY A 467 44.39 -19.90 -0.58
CA GLY A 467 44.84 -21.23 -0.99
C GLY A 467 43.84 -21.94 -1.92
N GLN A 468 42.55 -21.99 -1.56
CA GLN A 468 41.53 -22.66 -2.37
C GLN A 468 41.24 -21.88 -3.67
N LEU A 469 41.29 -20.55 -3.59
CA LEU A 469 41.23 -19.70 -4.78
C LEU A 469 42.37 -20.05 -5.76
N SER A 470 43.61 -20.18 -5.27
CA SER A 470 44.76 -20.51 -6.11
C SER A 470 44.62 -21.87 -6.82
N SER A 471 44.04 -22.87 -6.13
CA SER A 471 43.70 -24.17 -6.74
C SER A 471 42.66 -24.07 -7.85
N GLY A 472 41.63 -23.24 -7.65
CA GLY A 472 40.64 -22.96 -8.70
C GLY A 472 41.25 -22.26 -9.91
N VAL A 473 42.17 -21.30 -9.68
CA VAL A 473 42.90 -20.60 -10.75
C VAL A 473 43.74 -21.57 -11.58
N LYS A 474 44.50 -22.45 -10.93
CA LYS A 474 45.35 -23.46 -11.59
C LYS A 474 44.53 -24.41 -12.48
N ALA A 475 43.34 -24.81 -12.04
CA ALA A 475 42.43 -25.62 -12.84
C ALA A 475 41.94 -24.87 -14.10
N LEU A 476 41.65 -23.58 -13.99
CA LEU A 476 41.25 -22.74 -15.14
C LEU A 476 42.41 -22.48 -16.10
N GLU A 477 43.63 -22.30 -15.61
CA GLU A 477 44.84 -22.15 -16.43
C GLU A 477 45.09 -23.39 -17.28
N THR A 478 44.99 -24.57 -16.67
CA THR A 478 45.15 -25.86 -17.36
C THR A 478 44.14 -26.03 -18.51
N LEU A 479 42.95 -25.41 -18.39
CA LEU A 479 41.89 -25.45 -19.40
C LEU A 479 41.94 -24.28 -20.40
N GLY A 480 42.90 -23.35 -20.28
CA GLY A 480 42.97 -22.16 -21.13
C GLY A 480 41.79 -21.19 -20.93
N LEU A 481 41.23 -21.15 -19.70
CA LEU A 481 40.09 -20.32 -19.31
C LEU A 481 40.50 -19.09 -18.47
N ARG A 482 41.78 -18.94 -18.14
CA ARG A 482 42.29 -17.73 -17.46
C ARG A 482 42.00 -16.49 -18.31
N GLY A 483 41.45 -15.46 -17.68
CA GLY A 483 41.06 -14.22 -18.34
C GLY A 483 39.71 -14.26 -19.08
N LYS A 484 39.10 -15.46 -19.26
CA LYS A 484 37.75 -15.60 -19.83
C LYS A 484 36.66 -15.62 -18.75
N ILE A 485 36.96 -16.24 -17.61
CA ILE A 485 36.05 -16.33 -16.48
C ILE A 485 36.66 -15.59 -15.29
N ALA A 486 35.90 -14.72 -14.64
CA ALA A 486 36.32 -14.12 -13.39
C ALA A 486 36.17 -15.14 -12.25
N ILE A 487 37.17 -15.21 -11.36
CA ILE A 487 37.15 -16.11 -10.20
C ILE A 487 37.53 -15.31 -8.95
N ILE A 488 36.75 -15.47 -7.88
CA ILE A 488 36.98 -14.83 -6.58
C ILE A 488 36.87 -15.85 -5.45
N GLY A 489 37.62 -15.63 -4.38
CA GLY A 489 37.51 -16.40 -3.14
C GLY A 489 36.74 -15.61 -2.08
N ILE A 490 35.92 -16.27 -1.27
CA ILE A 490 35.24 -15.66 -0.11
C ILE A 490 35.65 -16.31 1.21
N ALA A 491 36.10 -15.50 2.17
CA ALA A 491 36.49 -15.99 3.50
C ALA A 491 35.41 -15.77 4.58
N LYS A 492 35.21 -16.78 5.45
CA LYS A 492 34.15 -16.83 6.48
C LYS A 492 34.16 -15.72 7.54
N ARG A 493 35.32 -15.12 7.86
CA ARG A 493 35.44 -14.27 9.07
C ARG A 493 34.83 -12.88 8.89
N LEU A 494 34.92 -12.31 7.68
CA LEU A 494 34.49 -10.93 7.39
C LEU A 494 33.83 -10.77 6.01
N GLU A 495 33.51 -11.88 5.32
CA GLU A 495 33.03 -11.85 3.93
C GLU A 495 34.01 -11.14 2.99
N GLU A 496 35.30 -11.28 3.29
CA GLU A 496 36.39 -10.73 2.51
C GLU A 496 36.45 -11.42 1.14
N ILE A 497 36.48 -10.60 0.09
CA ILE A 497 36.56 -11.06 -1.29
C ILE A 497 38.02 -10.98 -1.73
N PHE A 498 38.58 -12.11 -2.15
CA PHE A 498 39.95 -12.21 -2.65
C PHE A 498 39.97 -12.39 -4.16
N TYR A 499 40.78 -11.59 -4.85
CA TYR A 499 41.10 -11.79 -6.26
C TYR A 499 42.38 -12.62 -6.40
N PRO A 500 42.55 -13.36 -7.52
CA PRO A 500 43.81 -14.01 -7.85
C PRO A 500 44.94 -12.99 -7.86
N GLU A 501 46.09 -13.36 -7.27
CA GLU A 501 47.31 -12.53 -7.24
C GLU A 501 47.21 -11.21 -6.45
N ASP A 502 46.04 -10.85 -5.92
CA ASP A 502 45.87 -9.66 -5.09
C ASP A 502 46.12 -9.97 -3.59
N PRO A 503 47.10 -9.32 -2.96
CA PRO A 503 47.33 -9.51 -1.53
C PRO A 503 46.23 -8.90 -0.66
N ILE A 504 45.46 -7.93 -1.15
CA ILE A 504 44.49 -7.14 -0.37
C ILE A 504 43.06 -7.61 -0.66
N PRO A 505 42.25 -7.92 0.37
CA PRO A 505 40.84 -8.25 0.16
C PRO A 505 40.00 -7.01 -0.20
N LEU A 506 39.00 -7.22 -1.06
CA LEU A 506 37.95 -6.25 -1.33
C LEU A 506 36.86 -6.34 -0.25
N TYR A 507 36.50 -5.20 0.32
CA TYR A 507 35.39 -5.07 1.26
C TYR A 507 34.19 -4.42 0.56
N LEU A 508 33.03 -5.07 0.65
CA LEU A 508 31.76 -4.50 0.24
C LEU A 508 30.96 -4.02 1.46
N ASP A 509 30.14 -2.97 1.28
CA ASP A 509 29.22 -2.53 2.33
C ASP A 509 28.28 -3.69 2.72
N LYS A 510 28.11 -3.91 4.02
CA LYS A 510 27.20 -4.92 4.59
C LYS A 510 25.75 -4.79 4.12
N LYS A 511 25.35 -3.60 3.67
CA LYS A 511 24.01 -3.31 3.12
C LYS A 511 23.92 -3.55 1.62
N SER A 512 25.04 -3.69 0.90
CA SER A 512 25.08 -3.90 -0.55
C SER A 512 24.30 -5.15 -0.96
N GLU A 513 23.56 -5.04 -2.07
CA GLU A 513 22.85 -6.17 -2.67
C GLU A 513 23.83 -7.20 -3.25
N THR A 514 24.98 -6.77 -3.77
CA THR A 514 26.05 -7.64 -4.26
C THR A 514 26.52 -8.60 -3.17
N LEU A 515 26.84 -8.07 -1.99
CA LEU A 515 27.30 -8.89 -0.87
C LEU A 515 26.22 -9.88 -0.40
N LYS A 516 24.95 -9.45 -0.35
CA LYS A 516 23.84 -10.32 0.02
C LYS A 516 23.67 -11.50 -0.95
N ILE A 517 23.84 -11.26 -2.26
CA ILE A 517 23.76 -12.34 -3.26
C ILE A 517 24.92 -13.32 -3.11
N ILE A 518 26.14 -12.81 -2.91
CA ILE A 518 27.32 -13.65 -2.68
C ILE A 518 27.15 -14.49 -1.40
N GLN A 519 26.67 -13.89 -0.31
CA GLN A 519 26.36 -14.61 0.92
C GLN A 519 25.29 -15.70 0.71
N GLN A 520 24.25 -15.41 -0.07
CA GLN A 520 23.24 -16.40 -0.42
C GLN A 520 23.83 -17.56 -1.23
N LEU A 521 24.69 -17.29 -2.20
CA LEU A 521 25.43 -18.29 -2.97
C LEU A 521 26.24 -19.19 -2.05
N ARG A 522 27.07 -18.61 -1.17
CA ARG A 522 27.90 -19.36 -0.22
C ARG A 522 27.06 -20.21 0.72
N ASN A 523 26.06 -19.62 1.37
CA ASN A 523 25.19 -20.32 2.32
C ASN A 523 24.45 -21.48 1.64
N GLU A 524 24.04 -21.30 0.39
CA GLU A 524 23.39 -22.34 -0.40
C GLU A 524 24.37 -23.44 -0.83
N ALA A 525 25.61 -23.09 -1.21
CA ALA A 525 26.69 -24.03 -1.50
C ALA A 525 26.98 -24.92 -0.28
N HIS A 526 27.16 -24.29 0.88
CA HIS A 526 27.42 -24.96 2.15
C HIS A 526 26.26 -25.89 2.56
N ARG A 527 25.02 -25.40 2.46
CA ARG A 527 23.81 -26.19 2.74
C ARG A 527 23.72 -27.41 1.81
N PHE A 528 24.02 -27.23 0.53
CA PHE A 528 23.99 -28.31 -0.47
C PHE A 528 25.10 -29.35 -0.24
N GLY A 529 26.30 -28.90 0.14
CA GLY A 529 27.44 -29.75 0.53
C GLY A 529 27.13 -30.61 1.76
N ILE A 530 26.66 -29.99 2.85
CA ILE A 530 26.27 -30.70 4.09
C ILE A 530 25.20 -31.77 3.81
N THR A 531 24.18 -31.43 3.02
CA THR A 531 23.11 -32.37 2.68
C THR A 531 23.65 -33.58 1.90
N PHE A 532 24.62 -33.36 1.02
CA PHE A 532 25.24 -34.45 0.27
C PHE A 532 26.06 -35.38 1.17
N HIS A 533 26.87 -34.81 2.06
CA HIS A 533 27.62 -35.57 3.06
C HIS A 533 26.72 -36.42 3.95
N ARG A 534 25.65 -35.83 4.48
CA ARG A 534 24.69 -36.53 5.34
C ARG A 534 24.08 -37.75 4.63
N ASN A 535 23.68 -37.61 3.37
CA ASN A 535 23.11 -38.70 2.59
C ASN A 535 24.13 -39.79 2.25
N LYS A 536 25.41 -39.43 2.08
CA LYS A 536 26.49 -40.40 1.82
C LYS A 536 26.78 -41.23 3.08
N ARG A 537 26.89 -40.58 4.24
CA ARG A 537 27.06 -41.25 5.55
C ARG A 537 25.90 -42.18 5.88
N SER A 538 24.66 -41.74 5.66
CA SER A 538 23.51 -42.61 5.92
C SER A 538 23.57 -43.86 5.04
N LYS A 539 23.89 -43.75 3.75
CA LYS A 539 24.00 -44.93 2.87
C LYS A 539 25.10 -45.90 3.28
N THR A 540 26.27 -45.40 3.70
CA THR A 540 27.39 -46.27 4.11
C THR A 540 27.12 -46.97 5.45
N ALA A 541 26.46 -46.30 6.40
CA ALA A 541 26.07 -46.89 7.68
C ALA A 541 24.90 -47.89 7.55
N LEU A 542 24.02 -47.71 6.56
CA LEU A 542 22.86 -48.59 6.34
C LEU A 542 23.24 -49.99 5.84
N ASN A 543 24.30 -50.12 5.04
CA ASN A 543 24.71 -51.42 4.50
C ASN A 543 25.47 -52.27 5.53
N THR A 544 26.38 -51.68 6.30
CA THR A 544 27.31 -52.45 7.16
C THR A 544 26.65 -53.09 8.39
N GLU A 545 25.62 -52.47 8.97
CA GLU A 545 25.02 -52.98 10.23
C GLU A 545 24.02 -54.11 10.00
N LEU A 546 23.24 -54.09 8.90
CA LEU A 546 22.27 -55.15 8.58
C LEU A 546 22.93 -56.36 7.91
N GLU A 547 24.01 -56.16 7.14
CA GLU A 547 24.80 -57.24 6.55
C GLU A 547 25.60 -58.04 7.60
N ALA A 548 25.85 -57.46 8.78
CA ALA A 548 26.54 -58.13 9.88
C ALA A 548 25.66 -59.14 10.64
N ILE A 549 24.34 -59.16 10.41
CA ILE A 549 23.42 -60.09 11.08
C ILE A 549 23.49 -61.47 10.42
N ALA A 550 23.99 -62.46 11.15
CA ALA A 550 24.09 -63.84 10.68
C ALA A 550 22.71 -64.37 10.22
N GLY A 551 22.63 -64.79 8.95
CA GLY A 551 21.38 -65.27 8.33
C GLY A 551 20.60 -64.23 7.52
N ILE A 552 21.05 -62.97 7.47
CA ILE A 552 20.48 -61.90 6.63
C ILE A 552 21.42 -61.60 5.46
N GLY A 553 20.97 -61.91 4.24
CA GLY A 553 21.73 -61.64 3.02
C GLY A 553 21.46 -60.25 2.45
N GLU A 554 22.38 -59.77 1.59
CA GLU A 554 22.36 -58.44 0.96
C GLU A 554 21.01 -58.09 0.29
N LYS A 555 20.35 -59.07 -0.36
CA LYS A 555 19.02 -58.88 -0.97
C LYS A 555 17.96 -58.49 0.06
N THR A 556 17.98 -59.12 1.23
CA THR A 556 17.04 -58.84 2.33
C THR A 556 17.30 -57.47 2.95
N VAL A 557 18.57 -57.06 3.04
CA VAL A 557 18.96 -55.71 3.48
C VAL A 557 18.42 -54.64 2.55
N VAL A 558 18.59 -54.83 1.24
CA VAL A 558 18.07 -53.90 0.22
C VAL A 558 16.55 -53.80 0.28
N GLU A 559 15.85 -54.91 0.47
CA GLU A 559 14.38 -54.97 0.53
C GLU A 559 13.83 -54.20 1.75
N LEU A 560 14.43 -54.40 2.92
CA LEU A 560 14.10 -53.66 4.15
C LEU A 560 14.36 -52.16 4.01
N LEU A 561 15.52 -51.79 3.46
CA LEU A 561 15.88 -50.38 3.30
C LEU A 561 15.04 -49.69 2.23
N THR A 562 14.57 -50.42 1.22
CA THR A 562 13.64 -49.89 0.22
C THR A 562 12.27 -49.60 0.84
N HIS A 563 11.78 -50.50 1.69
CA HIS A 563 10.48 -50.36 2.35
C HIS A 563 10.50 -49.33 3.49
N PHE A 564 11.39 -49.52 4.48
CA PHE A 564 11.43 -48.72 5.71
C PHE A 564 12.24 -47.42 5.55
N ARG A 565 13.01 -47.27 4.46
CA ARG A 565 13.84 -46.08 4.11
C ARG A 565 14.99 -45.74 5.06
N SER A 566 15.02 -46.26 6.28
CA SER A 566 16.12 -46.03 7.24
C SER A 566 16.25 -47.18 8.25
N LEU A 567 17.47 -47.40 8.73
CA LEU A 567 17.79 -48.41 9.75
C LEU A 567 17.01 -48.21 11.05
N LYS A 568 16.83 -46.94 11.45
CA LYS A 568 16.07 -46.59 12.66
C LYS A 568 14.63 -47.12 12.59
N ARG A 569 14.00 -47.02 11.43
CA ARG A 569 12.65 -47.55 11.22
C ARG A 569 12.61 -49.07 11.16
N VAL A 570 13.67 -49.71 10.66
CA VAL A 570 13.81 -51.18 10.74
C VAL A 570 13.95 -51.64 12.20
N LYS A 571 14.70 -50.90 13.03
CA LYS A 571 14.85 -51.16 14.47
C LYS A 571 13.56 -50.96 15.26
N GLU A 572 12.74 -49.98 14.91
CA GLU A 572 11.48 -49.67 15.60
C GLU A 572 10.29 -50.48 15.06
N ALA A 573 10.46 -51.21 13.95
CA ALA A 573 9.39 -51.98 13.32
C ALA A 573 9.03 -53.22 14.15
N SER A 574 7.73 -53.51 14.23
CA SER A 574 7.23 -54.70 14.89
C SER A 574 7.62 -55.97 14.10
N GLN A 575 7.72 -57.11 14.80
CA GLN A 575 8.02 -58.39 14.16
C GLN A 575 7.04 -58.71 13.02
N LYS A 576 5.78 -58.28 13.13
CA LYS A 576 4.75 -58.47 12.12
C LYS A 576 5.02 -57.63 10.85
N GLU A 577 5.38 -56.37 11.02
CA GLU A 577 5.73 -55.48 9.89
C GLU A 577 7.01 -55.94 9.17
N LEU A 578 7.99 -56.46 9.93
CA LEU A 578 9.18 -57.06 9.33
C LEU A 578 8.82 -58.36 8.57
N ALA A 579 7.93 -59.19 9.11
CA ALA A 579 7.53 -60.45 8.46
C ALA A 579 6.77 -60.24 7.15
N GLU A 580 6.01 -59.14 7.02
CA GLU A 580 5.33 -58.77 5.78
C GLU A 580 6.30 -58.48 4.63
N VAL A 581 7.50 -57.99 4.93
CA VAL A 581 8.49 -57.60 3.90
C VAL A 581 9.47 -58.73 3.59
N ILE A 582 9.92 -59.49 4.60
CA ILE A 582 11.02 -60.46 4.44
C ILE A 582 10.71 -61.89 4.89
N GLY A 583 9.46 -62.16 5.29
CA GLY A 583 8.99 -63.44 5.81
C GLY A 583 9.32 -63.68 7.29
N SER A 584 8.50 -64.51 7.95
CA SER A 584 8.51 -64.68 9.42
C SER A 584 9.84 -65.18 10.00
N SER A 585 10.58 -66.02 9.26
CA SER A 585 11.86 -66.58 9.71
C SER A 585 12.93 -65.49 9.83
N LYS A 586 13.12 -64.66 8.79
CA LYS A 586 14.12 -63.59 8.79
C LYS A 586 13.71 -62.41 9.67
N ALA A 587 12.40 -62.12 9.74
CA ALA A 587 11.86 -61.13 10.66
C ALA A 587 12.14 -61.48 12.12
N GLY A 588 12.05 -62.76 12.50
CA GLY A 588 12.43 -63.22 13.84
C GLY A 588 13.90 -62.96 14.17
N ILE A 589 14.81 -63.20 13.22
CA ILE A 589 16.26 -62.96 13.40
C ILE A 589 16.55 -61.47 13.66
N ILE A 590 15.98 -60.59 12.84
CA ILE A 590 16.20 -59.14 12.95
C ILE A 590 15.54 -58.57 14.20
N TYR A 591 14.29 -58.97 14.48
CA TYR A 591 13.58 -58.50 15.67
C TYR A 591 14.31 -58.91 16.95
N ASN A 592 14.78 -60.16 17.03
CA ASN A 592 15.50 -60.64 18.20
C ASN A 592 16.87 -59.95 18.37
N HIS A 593 17.57 -59.69 17.26
CA HIS A 593 18.86 -58.99 17.29
C HIS A 593 18.76 -57.57 17.89
N TYR A 594 17.62 -56.88 17.73
CA TYR A 594 17.44 -55.51 18.21
C TYR A 594 16.58 -55.35 19.48
N HIS A 595 15.77 -56.35 19.86
CA HIS A 595 14.82 -56.24 20.99
C HIS A 595 15.02 -57.26 22.11
N THR A 596 15.83 -58.31 21.91
CA THR A 596 16.14 -59.31 22.95
C THR A 596 17.62 -59.38 23.29
N GLY A 597 18.38 -58.33 22.93
CA GLY A 597 19.78 -58.11 23.31
C GLY A 597 19.92 -56.96 24.31
#